data_AF-A0A2V5N274-F1
#
_entry.id   AF-A0A2V5N274-F1
#
_cell.length_a   1.000
_cell.length_b   1.000
_cell.length_c   1.000
_cell.angle_alpha   90.00
_cell.angle_beta   90.00
_cell.angle_gamma   90.00
#
_symmetry.space_group_name_H-M   'P 1'
#
loop_
_entity.id
_entity.type
_entity.pdbx_description
1 polymer ?
#
loop_
_entity_poly.entity_id
_entity_poly.type
_entity_poly.pdbx_seq_one_letter_code
_entity_poly.pdbx_strand_id
1 'polypeptide(L)'
;MKMSTLYLDIFSGISGDMFIGALLDLGLDFKQFERELGKLGLDGYHLHVSRQQRANIAGTKFDVHLDHDHAHTDVHEHEHTHAGGTTHTHPHPHAHSHQHSHDPERDDQEHPHAHGGDDHDHAHAHGPHGGPLVKTSSGQVELSVFETNVPPRFRLYFFDAKGKSTPPPAANAVTLETIRTGKKRQTFKFTRAGNYLEAGASLPEPHEFTAVLKWKRGKRAEQHETLFVENHDHQHGPAHEHEDGHKHAHSRNFAAIKQLIAHSALSDWVKQKSVAVFQRIAVAEGKIHGLPPEQVHFHEVGAVDSIVDIVGGCIALELLGKPPVLAGPVIEGTGFIHCAHGRFPIPAPATLEILSGRKIPLTQCDEPHELVTPTGAALLAEFVESFGVMRDLVPAKIGYGLGTRENRTRPNVLRAILAESTAGKHDWETDTIAVLETNLDDITAEILGGFVEKALAAGALEVFHTPIQMKKNRPGVLLTVLCPTIDADKFCELMLR
;
A
#
# COMPACT_ATOMS: atom_id res chain seq x y z
N MET A 1 -29.16 -10.21 -13.79
CA MET A 1 -28.02 -9.58 -14.51
C MET A 1 -27.19 -10.71 -15.09
N LYS A 2 -26.70 -10.60 -16.33
CA LYS A 2 -25.66 -11.52 -16.80
C LYS A 2 -24.49 -11.45 -15.83
N MET A 3 -24.01 -12.59 -15.34
CA MET A 3 -22.82 -12.62 -14.50
C MET A 3 -21.62 -12.22 -15.35
N SER A 4 -21.03 -11.07 -15.04
CA SER A 4 -19.78 -10.62 -15.63
C SER A 4 -18.60 -11.16 -14.83
N THR A 5 -17.54 -11.55 -15.53
CA THR A 5 -16.26 -11.95 -14.94
C THR A 5 -15.35 -10.72 -14.80
N LEU A 6 -14.65 -10.60 -13.68
CA LEU A 6 -13.61 -9.60 -13.49
C LEU A 6 -12.26 -10.22 -13.85
N TYR A 7 -11.58 -9.68 -14.87
CA TYR A 7 -10.21 -10.04 -15.20
C TYR A 7 -9.25 -8.96 -14.72
N LEU A 8 -8.27 -9.33 -13.89
CA LEU A 8 -7.21 -8.46 -13.42
C LEU A 8 -5.96 -8.68 -14.27
N ASP A 9 -5.57 -7.67 -15.03
CA ASP A 9 -4.33 -7.66 -15.79
C ASP A 9 -3.21 -7.00 -14.99
N ILE A 10 -2.33 -7.83 -14.42
CA ILE A 10 -1.33 -7.49 -13.40
C ILE A 10 0.04 -7.25 -14.07
N PHE A 11 0.06 -6.76 -15.31
CA PHE A 11 1.31 -6.53 -16.04
C PHE A 11 2.25 -5.51 -15.35
N SER A 12 1.74 -4.67 -14.46
CA SER A 12 2.52 -3.72 -13.66
C SER A 12 2.27 -3.85 -12.14
N GLY A 13 1.87 -5.03 -11.68
CA GLY A 13 1.68 -5.29 -10.26
C GLY A 13 0.31 -4.89 -9.72
N ILE A 14 0.19 -4.95 -8.39
CA ILE A 14 -1.04 -4.69 -7.65
C ILE A 14 -0.74 -4.28 -6.19
N SER A 15 -1.47 -3.27 -5.74
CA SER A 15 -1.60 -2.85 -4.34
C SER A 15 -3.08 -2.63 -4.00
N GLY A 16 -3.39 -2.45 -2.71
CA GLY A 16 -4.77 -2.27 -2.25
C GLY A 16 -5.44 -1.04 -2.85
N ASP A 17 -4.76 0.10 -2.79
CA ASP A 17 -5.18 1.35 -3.42
C ASP A 17 -5.39 1.24 -4.95
N MET A 18 -4.48 0.56 -5.67
CA MET A 18 -4.61 0.30 -7.11
C MET A 18 -5.79 -0.62 -7.39
N PHE A 19 -6.04 -1.61 -6.53
CA PHE A 19 -7.20 -2.49 -6.66
C PHE A 19 -8.50 -1.70 -6.52
N ILE A 20 -8.67 -0.93 -5.45
CA ILE A 20 -9.85 -0.07 -5.24
C ILE A 20 -10.00 0.94 -6.40
N GLY A 21 -8.91 1.62 -6.77
CA GLY A 21 -8.90 2.58 -7.87
C GLY A 21 -9.39 1.97 -9.18
N ALA A 22 -8.93 0.76 -9.53
CA ALA A 22 -9.35 0.07 -10.74
C ALA A 22 -10.85 -0.28 -10.72
N LEU A 23 -11.38 -0.68 -9.56
CA LEU A 23 -12.81 -1.00 -9.41
C LEU A 23 -13.70 0.25 -9.41
N LEU A 24 -13.24 1.37 -8.82
CA LEU A 24 -13.88 2.67 -8.96
C LEU A 24 -13.93 3.11 -10.42
N ASP A 25 -12.84 2.90 -11.16
CA ASP A 25 -12.74 3.26 -12.58
C ASP A 25 -13.64 2.43 -13.50
N LEU A 26 -14.05 1.22 -13.07
CA LEU A 26 -15.12 0.44 -13.74
C LEU A 26 -16.52 1.06 -13.60
N GLY A 27 -16.64 2.15 -12.84
CA GLY A 27 -17.86 2.93 -12.65
C GLY A 27 -18.62 2.58 -11.38
N LEU A 28 -17.94 2.15 -10.32
CA LEU A 28 -18.53 2.11 -8.98
C LEU A 28 -18.79 3.53 -8.47
N ASP A 29 -19.92 3.73 -7.79
CA ASP A 29 -20.23 5.01 -7.13
C ASP A 29 -19.36 5.19 -5.88
N PHE A 30 -18.44 6.14 -5.93
CA PHE A 30 -17.54 6.46 -4.82
C PHE A 30 -18.30 6.84 -3.54
N LYS A 31 -19.43 7.56 -3.63
CA LYS A 31 -20.21 7.92 -2.44
C LYS A 31 -20.86 6.70 -1.81
N GLN A 32 -21.27 5.73 -2.63
CA GLN A 32 -21.79 4.46 -2.11
C GLN A 32 -20.67 3.67 -1.44
N PHE A 33 -19.51 3.57 -2.08
CA PHE A 33 -18.32 2.95 -1.52
C PHE A 33 -17.93 3.55 -0.17
N GLU A 34 -17.84 4.88 -0.08
CA GLU A 34 -17.50 5.60 1.15
C GLU A 34 -18.53 5.36 2.27
N ARG A 35 -19.83 5.38 1.96
CA ARG A 35 -20.89 5.04 2.93
C ARG A 35 -20.78 3.61 3.44
N GLU A 36 -20.48 2.65 2.57
CA GLU A 36 -20.28 1.26 2.98
C GLU A 36 -19.03 1.11 3.84
N LEU A 37 -17.92 1.76 3.48
CA LEU A 37 -16.69 1.72 4.27
C LEU A 37 -16.86 2.37 5.64
N GLY A 38 -17.64 3.46 5.74
CA GLY A 38 -17.98 4.10 7.02
C GLY A 38 -18.67 3.17 8.03
N LYS A 39 -19.29 2.07 7.57
CA LYS A 39 -19.86 1.04 8.46
C LYS A 39 -18.81 0.25 9.24
N LEU A 40 -17.53 0.33 8.85
CA LEU A 40 -16.40 -0.24 9.58
C LEU A 40 -16.23 0.43 10.96
N GLY A 41 -16.62 1.71 11.11
CA GLY A 41 -16.43 2.46 12.35
C GLY A 41 -14.96 2.75 12.66
N LEU A 42 -14.15 2.98 11.61
CA LEU A 42 -12.76 3.39 11.73
C LEU A 42 -12.68 4.90 11.46
N ASP A 43 -12.09 5.64 12.40
CA ASP A 43 -11.90 7.10 12.31
C ASP A 43 -10.43 7.45 12.02
N GLY A 44 -10.15 8.74 11.81
CA GLY A 44 -8.78 9.26 11.66
C GLY A 44 -8.23 9.21 10.24
N TYR A 45 -9.11 9.20 9.23
CA TYR A 45 -8.70 9.27 7.83
C TYR A 45 -9.76 9.95 6.96
N HIS A 46 -9.28 10.46 5.82
CA HIS A 46 -10.08 10.96 4.72
C HIS A 46 -9.72 10.22 3.43
N LEU A 47 -10.73 9.89 2.64
CA LEU A 47 -10.56 9.27 1.33
C LEU A 47 -10.43 10.35 0.27
N HIS A 48 -9.45 10.19 -0.61
CA HIS A 48 -9.31 11.05 -1.78
C HIS A 48 -9.32 10.20 -3.05
N VAL A 49 -10.14 10.64 -4.02
CA VAL A 49 -10.24 10.00 -5.33
C VAL A 49 -10.06 11.05 -6.40
N SER A 50 -9.10 10.83 -7.30
CA SER A 50 -8.80 11.75 -8.39
C SER A 50 -8.58 11.01 -9.71
N ARG A 51 -8.93 11.68 -10.80
CA ARG A 51 -8.56 11.23 -12.15
C ARG A 51 -7.16 11.73 -12.45
N GLN A 52 -6.24 10.83 -12.77
CA GLN A 52 -4.87 11.18 -13.16
C GLN A 52 -4.42 10.36 -14.38
N GLN A 53 -3.18 10.57 -14.81
CA GLN A 53 -2.55 9.81 -15.88
C GLN A 53 -1.20 9.23 -15.44
N ARG A 54 -0.85 8.05 -15.97
CA ARG A 54 0.49 7.45 -15.91
C ARG A 54 0.85 6.93 -17.30
N ALA A 55 1.95 7.42 -17.87
CA ALA A 55 2.34 7.15 -19.27
C ALA A 55 1.17 7.26 -20.28
N ASN A 56 0.38 8.34 -20.18
CA ASN A 56 -0.82 8.62 -20.99
C ASN A 56 -2.01 7.67 -20.79
N ILE A 57 -1.95 6.75 -19.83
CA ILE A 57 -3.11 5.95 -19.41
C ILE A 57 -3.85 6.74 -18.34
N ALA A 58 -5.07 7.18 -18.66
CA ALA A 58 -5.97 7.79 -17.69
C ALA A 58 -6.61 6.72 -16.80
N GLY A 59 -6.65 6.98 -15.50
CA GLY A 59 -7.22 6.07 -14.51
C GLY A 59 -7.68 6.81 -13.28
N THR A 60 -8.07 6.04 -12.28
CA THR A 60 -8.48 6.54 -10.97
C THR A 60 -7.36 6.28 -9.98
N LYS A 61 -6.93 7.35 -9.30
CA LYS A 61 -6.04 7.29 -8.14
C LYS A 61 -6.90 7.35 -6.88
N PHE A 62 -6.73 6.36 -6.01
CA PHE A 62 -7.34 6.29 -4.69
C PHE A 62 -6.23 6.50 -3.66
N ASP A 63 -6.46 7.38 -2.69
CA ASP A 63 -5.54 7.70 -1.61
C ASP A 63 -6.29 7.72 -0.27
N VAL A 64 -5.62 7.26 0.77
CA VAL A 64 -6.08 7.35 2.16
C VAL A 64 -5.18 8.33 2.88
N HIS A 65 -5.71 9.50 3.25
CA HIS A 65 -4.98 10.49 4.02
C HIS A 65 -5.33 10.34 5.48
N LEU A 66 -4.34 10.19 6.36
CA LEU A 66 -4.57 10.12 7.79
C LEU A 66 -4.78 11.53 8.35
N ASP A 67 -5.67 11.66 9.32
CA ASP A 67 -5.91 12.93 10.02
C ASP A 67 -4.68 13.24 10.88
N HIS A 68 -3.70 13.97 10.33
CA HIS A 68 -2.69 14.62 11.14
C HIS A 68 -3.31 15.82 11.84
N ASP A 69 -3.00 16.00 13.13
CA ASP A 69 -3.47 17.07 14.02
C ASP A 69 -3.25 18.48 13.42
N HIS A 70 -4.17 18.92 12.55
CA HIS A 70 -4.31 20.32 12.13
C HIS A 70 -5.41 20.98 12.95
N ALA A 71 -5.11 21.26 14.22
CA ALA A 71 -5.91 22.16 15.05
C ALA A 71 -5.01 23.00 15.96
N HIS A 72 -4.09 23.76 15.39
CA HIS A 72 -3.67 25.01 16.02
C HIS A 72 -4.46 26.14 15.38
N THR A 73 -5.62 26.42 15.99
CA THR A 73 -6.16 27.77 15.95
C THR A 73 -5.11 28.67 16.58
N ASP A 74 -4.53 29.58 15.79
CA ASP A 74 -3.61 30.60 16.27
C ASP A 74 -4.32 31.49 17.29
N VAL A 75 -4.21 31.15 18.57
CA VAL A 75 -4.46 32.08 19.66
C VAL A 75 -3.17 32.87 19.85
N HIS A 76 -3.08 34.03 19.18
CA HIS A 76 -2.00 34.98 19.44
C HIS A 76 -2.14 35.53 20.87
N GLU A 77 -1.32 35.03 21.79
CA GLU A 77 -1.06 35.71 23.07
C GLU A 77 -0.11 36.89 22.81
N HIS A 78 -0.62 38.11 22.84
CA HIS A 78 0.21 39.31 22.84
C HIS A 78 0.49 39.76 24.29
N GLU A 79 1.75 39.66 24.72
CA GLU A 79 2.24 40.34 25.92
C GLU A 79 2.40 41.84 25.62
N HIS A 80 1.59 42.68 26.24
CA HIS A 80 1.84 44.13 26.29
C HIS A 80 2.45 44.52 27.63
N THR A 81 3.66 45.10 27.59
CA THR A 81 4.31 45.72 28.73
C THR A 81 4.01 47.21 28.71
N HIS A 82 3.36 47.73 29.74
CA HIS A 82 3.33 49.17 30.02
C HIS A 82 4.34 49.51 31.11
N ALA A 83 4.92 50.72 31.00
CA ALA A 83 5.88 51.25 31.96
C ALA A 83 5.21 51.46 33.31
N GLY A 84 5.29 50.43 34.17
CA GLY A 84 4.68 50.42 35.49
C GLY A 84 4.40 49.02 36.04
N GLY A 85 5.34 48.08 35.96
CA GLY A 85 5.55 47.03 36.96
C GLY A 85 4.43 46.04 37.36
N THR A 86 3.35 45.86 36.60
CA THR A 86 2.33 44.83 36.90
C THR A 86 1.80 44.16 35.64
N THR A 87 1.84 42.82 35.61
CA THR A 87 1.36 41.94 34.53
C THR A 87 0.05 41.25 34.93
N HIS A 88 -0.97 41.30 34.08
CA HIS A 88 -2.22 40.54 34.23
C HIS A 88 -2.70 39.99 32.86
N THR A 89 -3.31 38.81 32.87
CA THR A 89 -3.86 38.10 31.70
C THR A 89 -5.39 38.05 31.77
N HIS A 90 -6.08 38.42 30.68
CA HIS A 90 -7.52 38.23 30.52
C HIS A 90 -7.86 37.74 29.10
N PRO A 91 -8.80 36.80 28.94
CA PRO A 91 -9.30 36.39 27.63
C PRO A 91 -10.39 37.36 27.12
N HIS A 92 -10.24 37.88 25.91
CA HIS A 92 -11.30 38.60 25.19
C HIS A 92 -11.62 37.90 23.87
N PRO A 93 -12.89 37.67 23.53
CA PRO A 93 -13.29 37.25 22.20
C PRO A 93 -13.43 38.49 21.30
N HIS A 94 -12.60 38.61 20.27
CA HIS A 94 -12.78 39.62 19.22
C HIS A 94 -13.40 38.97 17.98
N ALA A 95 -14.60 39.43 17.62
CA ALA A 95 -15.17 39.23 16.30
C ALA A 95 -14.78 40.42 15.41
N HIS A 96 -14.01 40.18 14.35
CA HIS A 96 -13.72 41.22 13.36
C HIS A 96 -14.68 41.09 12.17
N SER A 97 -15.61 42.04 12.08
CA SER A 97 -16.34 42.35 10.86
C SER A 97 -15.54 43.36 10.04
N HIS A 98 -15.04 42.97 8.86
CA HIS A 98 -14.43 43.91 7.92
C HIS A 98 -15.53 44.56 7.06
N GLN A 99 -15.78 45.85 7.29
CA GLN A 99 -16.45 46.73 6.32
C GLN A 99 -15.39 47.38 5.44
N HIS A 100 -15.49 47.17 4.13
CA HIS A 100 -14.72 47.93 3.14
C HIS A 100 -15.51 49.17 2.73
N SER A 101 -14.96 50.34 3.02
CA SER A 101 -15.38 51.62 2.45
C SER A 101 -14.46 51.94 1.26
N HIS A 102 -15.03 52.04 0.07
CA HIS A 102 -14.40 52.65 -1.10
C HIS A 102 -14.88 54.10 -1.22
N ASP A 103 -13.96 55.01 -1.52
CA ASP A 103 -14.25 56.14 -2.42
C ASP A 103 -12.97 56.50 -3.20
N PRO A 104 -13.08 56.89 -4.49
CA PRO A 104 -11.96 56.97 -5.43
C PRO A 104 -11.45 58.40 -5.60
N GLU A 105 -10.21 58.56 -6.05
CA GLU A 105 -9.83 59.56 -7.08
C GLU A 105 -8.35 59.44 -7.49
N ARG A 106 -8.13 59.28 -8.82
CA ARG A 106 -6.96 59.71 -9.65
C ARG A 106 -5.63 58.98 -9.46
N ASP A 107 -4.79 58.71 -10.46
CA ASP A 107 -4.81 58.79 -11.93
C ASP A 107 -3.62 57.94 -12.41
N ASP A 108 -3.78 57.30 -13.57
CA ASP A 108 -2.83 56.70 -14.53
C ASP A 108 -1.34 56.53 -14.17
N GLN A 109 -0.86 55.27 -14.23
CA GLN A 109 0.24 54.89 -15.13
C GLN A 109 0.36 53.35 -15.31
N GLU A 110 0.48 52.94 -16.58
CA GLU A 110 0.51 51.57 -17.08
C GLU A 110 1.76 50.78 -16.67
N HIS A 111 1.59 49.60 -16.05
CA HIS A 111 2.57 48.52 -16.08
C HIS A 111 1.86 47.14 -16.12
N PRO A 112 2.36 46.17 -16.92
CA PRO A 112 1.72 44.87 -17.08
C PRO A 112 2.09 43.94 -15.92
N HIS A 113 1.12 43.55 -15.10
CA HIS A 113 1.31 42.53 -14.08
C HIS A 113 0.78 41.18 -14.55
N ALA A 114 1.70 40.28 -14.87
CA ALA A 114 1.46 38.86 -14.91
C ALA A 114 1.27 38.36 -13.47
N HIS A 115 0.12 37.76 -13.17
CA HIS A 115 -0.10 37.05 -11.92
C HIS A 115 0.57 35.67 -12.00
N GLY A 116 1.85 35.62 -11.62
CA GLY A 116 2.45 34.40 -11.09
C GLY A 116 2.01 34.26 -9.64
N GLY A 117 1.12 33.30 -9.37
CA GLY A 117 0.89 32.83 -8.02
C GLY A 117 2.06 31.93 -7.65
N ASP A 118 2.99 32.46 -6.86
CA ASP A 118 4.00 31.67 -6.17
C ASP A 118 3.30 30.88 -5.05
N ASP A 119 2.89 29.64 -5.35
CA ASP A 119 2.74 28.62 -4.31
C ASP A 119 4.15 28.22 -3.86
N HIS A 120 4.51 28.62 -2.64
CA HIS A 120 5.78 28.28 -2.03
C HIS A 120 5.81 26.79 -1.62
N ASP A 121 6.10 25.91 -2.58
CA ASP A 121 6.56 24.55 -2.31
C ASP A 121 7.96 24.61 -1.67
N HIS A 122 8.05 24.44 -0.35
CA HIS A 122 9.32 24.28 0.35
C HIS A 122 9.90 22.88 0.11
N ALA A 123 10.43 22.63 -1.10
CA ALA A 123 11.34 21.51 -1.34
C ALA A 123 12.63 21.72 -0.54
N HIS A 124 12.77 21.07 0.63
CA HIS A 124 14.00 21.09 1.40
C HIS A 124 15.11 20.36 0.61
N ALA A 125 16.22 21.04 0.34
CA ALA A 125 17.39 20.40 -0.28
C ALA A 125 18.08 19.47 0.73
N HIS A 126 18.37 18.23 0.33
CA HIS A 126 19.09 17.25 1.15
C HIS A 126 20.58 17.21 0.79
N GLY A 127 21.43 16.98 1.80
CA GLY A 127 22.87 16.84 1.64
C GLY A 127 23.31 15.41 1.31
N PRO A 128 24.61 15.18 1.07
CA PRO A 128 25.16 13.88 0.69
C PRO A 128 24.96 12.76 1.73
N HIS A 129 24.65 13.10 2.97
CA HIS A 129 24.42 12.18 4.09
C HIS A 129 22.93 12.10 4.46
N GLY A 130 22.04 12.51 3.53
CA GLY A 130 20.58 12.39 3.65
C GLY A 130 19.91 13.42 4.56
N GLY A 131 20.67 14.29 5.21
CA GLY A 131 20.13 15.30 6.13
C GLY A 131 19.66 16.59 5.42
N PRO A 132 18.74 17.37 6.01
CA PRO A 132 18.39 18.70 5.48
C PRO A 132 19.60 19.65 5.45
N LEU A 133 19.74 20.38 4.35
CA LEU A 133 20.74 21.44 4.18
C LEU A 133 20.18 22.79 4.64
N VAL A 134 20.79 23.34 5.67
CA VAL A 134 20.54 24.68 6.18
C VAL A 134 21.52 25.66 5.54
N LYS A 135 21.01 26.62 4.76
CA LYS A 135 21.80 27.72 4.20
C LYS A 135 22.15 28.71 5.32
N THR A 136 23.43 29.05 5.44
CA THR A 136 23.97 30.03 6.41
C THR A 136 24.66 31.17 5.66
N SER A 137 25.03 32.25 6.37
CA SER A 137 25.75 33.38 5.76
C SER A 137 27.14 33.02 5.18
N SER A 138 27.69 31.83 5.50
CA SER A 138 29.04 31.43 5.11
C SER A 138 29.13 30.13 4.31
N GLY A 139 27.99 29.56 3.92
CA GLY A 139 27.93 28.28 3.22
C GLY A 139 26.68 27.50 3.63
N GLN A 140 26.78 26.18 3.67
CA GLN A 140 25.67 25.29 4.02
C GLN A 140 26.06 24.34 5.15
N VAL A 141 25.10 24.00 5.98
CA VAL A 141 25.26 23.00 7.06
C VAL A 141 24.24 21.92 6.83
N GLU A 142 24.70 20.68 6.68
CA GLU A 142 23.82 19.53 6.68
C GLU A 142 23.65 19.03 8.11
N LEU A 143 22.40 18.88 8.54
CA LEU A 143 22.04 18.25 9.81
C LEU A 143 21.68 16.79 9.53
N SER A 144 22.58 15.86 9.77
CA SER A 144 22.34 14.42 9.57
C SER A 144 22.12 13.73 10.92
N VAL A 145 21.26 12.73 10.96
CA VAL A 145 21.11 11.82 12.10
C VAL A 145 21.85 10.53 11.78
N PHE A 146 22.75 10.11 12.66
CA PHE A 146 23.53 8.87 12.49
C PHE A 146 23.14 7.83 13.54
N GLU A 147 22.80 6.62 13.09
CA GLU A 147 22.27 5.55 13.94
C GLU A 147 22.74 4.14 13.50
N THR A 148 23.95 3.99 12.95
CA THR A 148 24.47 2.63 12.67
C THR A 148 25.05 1.98 13.94
N ASN A 149 24.27 1.10 14.58
CA ASN A 149 24.66 0.32 15.77
C ASN A 149 25.04 1.18 17.01
N VAL A 150 24.57 2.42 17.06
CA VAL A 150 24.71 3.34 18.20
C VAL A 150 23.42 4.16 18.33
N PRO A 151 23.07 4.64 19.54
CA PRO A 151 21.92 5.52 19.72
C PRO A 151 22.00 6.74 18.80
N PRO A 152 20.87 7.20 18.20
CA PRO A 152 20.88 8.25 17.19
C PRO A 152 21.51 9.53 17.72
N ARG A 153 22.40 10.12 16.92
CA ARG A 153 23.11 11.36 17.25
C ARG A 153 23.15 12.28 16.05
N PHE A 154 23.10 13.58 16.29
CA PHE A 154 23.34 14.54 15.22
C PHE A 154 24.80 14.54 14.79
N ARG A 155 24.99 14.57 13.47
CA ARG A 155 26.24 14.93 12.81
C ARG A 155 26.02 16.17 11.96
N LEU A 156 26.90 17.16 12.12
CA LEU A 156 26.87 18.38 11.33
C LEU A 156 28.02 18.39 10.33
N TYR A 157 27.69 18.45 9.05
CA TYR A 157 28.65 18.57 7.95
C TYR A 157 28.59 19.97 7.35
N PHE A 158 29.75 20.54 7.05
CA PHE A 158 29.86 21.94 6.63
C PHE A 158 30.35 22.02 5.19
N PHE A 159 29.72 22.89 4.41
CA PHE A 159 30.03 23.10 2.99
C PHE A 159 30.19 24.59 2.70
N ASP A 160 31.05 24.94 1.76
CA ASP A 160 31.14 26.31 1.25
C ASP A 160 29.94 26.68 0.37
N ALA A 161 29.87 27.93 -0.10
CA ALA A 161 28.79 28.40 -0.97
C ALA A 161 28.68 27.65 -2.32
N LYS A 162 29.71 26.88 -2.70
CA LYS A 162 29.74 26.05 -3.92
C LYS A 162 29.44 24.57 -3.62
N GLY A 163 29.08 24.23 -2.38
CA GLY A 163 28.76 22.86 -1.96
C GLY A 163 29.99 21.98 -1.69
N LYS A 164 31.20 22.55 -1.61
CA LYS A 164 32.42 21.78 -1.31
C LYS A 164 32.57 21.62 0.20
N SER A 165 32.85 20.39 0.65
CA SER A 165 33.05 20.10 2.08
C SER A 165 34.19 20.93 2.69
N THR A 166 33.94 21.50 3.86
CA THR A 166 34.86 22.33 4.64
C THR A 166 35.04 21.78 6.05
N PRO A 167 36.17 22.04 6.72
CA PRO A 167 36.38 21.60 8.10
C PRO A 167 35.36 22.24 9.06
N PRO A 168 34.89 21.51 10.09
CA PRO A 168 33.93 22.04 11.04
C PRO A 168 34.54 23.20 11.87
N PRO A 169 33.71 24.18 12.29
CA PRO A 169 34.13 25.23 13.21
C PRO A 169 34.44 24.67 14.61
N ALA A 170 34.89 25.52 15.53
CA ALA A 170 35.06 25.14 16.93
C ALA A 170 33.73 24.64 17.52
N ALA A 171 33.73 23.53 18.25
CA ALA A 171 32.50 22.86 18.67
C ALA A 171 31.63 23.69 19.65
N ASN A 172 32.23 24.67 20.34
CA ASN A 172 31.51 25.63 21.19
C ASN A 172 30.86 26.79 20.40
N ALA A 173 31.11 26.89 19.10
CA ALA A 173 30.52 27.88 18.22
C ALA A 173 29.14 27.46 17.69
N VAL A 174 28.76 26.20 17.88
CA VAL A 174 27.51 25.63 17.36
C VAL A 174 26.75 24.93 18.47
N THR A 175 25.46 25.23 18.57
CA THR A 175 24.52 24.53 19.45
C THR A 175 23.27 24.20 18.65
N LEU A 176 22.71 23.02 18.89
CA LEU A 176 21.47 22.59 18.25
C LEU A 176 20.43 22.39 19.34
N GLU A 177 19.22 22.83 19.10
CA GLU A 177 18.11 22.66 20.03
C GLU A 177 16.95 22.00 19.30
N THR A 178 16.38 20.94 19.85
CA THR A 178 15.17 20.33 19.30
C THR A 178 13.95 20.82 20.07
N ILE A 179 12.86 21.10 19.36
CA ILE A 179 11.57 21.50 19.90
C ILE A 179 10.54 20.45 19.49
N ARG A 180 9.92 19.78 20.48
CA ARG A 180 8.90 18.72 20.29
C ARG A 180 7.51 19.18 20.73
N THR A 181 6.47 18.48 20.26
CA THR A 181 5.08 18.61 20.72
C THR A 181 5.01 18.57 22.24
N GLY A 182 4.47 19.63 22.86
CA GLY A 182 4.52 19.86 24.31
C GLY A 182 5.66 20.74 24.83
N LYS A 183 6.39 21.46 23.96
CA LYS A 183 7.42 22.49 24.27
C LYS A 183 8.65 21.98 25.05
N LYS A 184 8.92 20.67 25.10
CA LYS A 184 10.19 20.15 25.66
C LYS A 184 11.34 20.51 24.71
N ARG A 185 12.28 21.31 25.22
CA ARG A 185 13.49 21.75 24.52
C ARG A 185 14.69 20.93 24.98
N GLN A 186 15.42 20.32 24.05
CA GLN A 186 16.67 19.63 24.35
C GLN A 186 17.81 20.30 23.60
N THR A 187 18.86 20.71 24.32
CA THR A 187 20.06 21.32 23.74
C THR A 187 21.17 20.28 23.58
N PHE A 188 21.75 20.22 22.39
CA PHE A 188 22.85 19.33 22.03
C PHE A 188 24.15 20.14 21.95
N LYS A 189 25.15 19.64 22.68
CA LYS A 189 26.54 20.11 22.59
C LYS A 189 27.32 19.16 21.69
N PHE A 190 28.26 19.71 20.94
CA PHE A 190 29.03 18.97 19.97
C PHE A 190 30.48 18.76 20.38
N THR A 191 31.10 17.71 19.85
CA THR A 191 32.55 17.50 19.83
C THR A 191 33.01 17.29 18.39
N ARG A 192 34.27 17.59 18.10
CA ARG A 192 34.82 17.43 16.75
C ARG A 192 35.19 15.96 16.51
N ALA A 193 34.66 15.38 15.43
CA ALA A 193 34.96 14.02 14.99
C ALA A 193 35.39 14.05 13.51
N GLY A 194 36.69 14.27 13.27
CA GLY A 194 37.22 14.38 11.91
C GLY A 194 36.70 15.60 11.15
N ASN A 195 35.89 15.35 10.11
CA ASN A 195 35.31 16.34 9.20
C ASN A 195 33.88 16.78 9.57
N TYR A 196 33.32 16.31 10.69
CA TYR A 196 32.02 16.74 11.19
C TYR A 196 32.04 17.07 12.69
N LEU A 197 30.96 17.66 13.17
CA LEU A 197 30.66 17.79 14.59
C LEU A 197 29.64 16.74 15.00
N GLU A 198 29.89 16.00 16.10
CA GLU A 198 28.98 14.97 16.60
C GLU A 198 28.37 15.36 17.95
N ALA A 199 27.07 15.12 18.12
CA ALA A 199 26.38 15.42 19.36
C ALA A 199 26.82 14.48 20.49
N GLY A 200 27.10 15.06 21.67
CA GLY A 200 27.48 14.30 22.86
C GLY A 200 26.32 13.51 23.49
N ALA A 201 25.08 14.00 23.34
CA ALA A 201 23.87 13.36 23.81
C ALA A 201 23.16 12.62 22.68
N SER A 202 22.46 11.53 23.01
CA SER A 202 21.56 10.86 22.07
C SER A 202 20.31 11.69 21.82
N LEU A 203 19.82 11.59 20.60
CA LEU A 203 18.52 12.10 20.17
C LEU A 203 17.45 11.08 20.63
N PRO A 204 16.45 11.47 21.44
CA PRO A 204 15.39 10.54 21.82
C PRO A 204 14.38 10.35 20.67
N GLU A 205 13.68 9.22 20.58
CA GLU A 205 12.51 9.08 19.69
C GLU A 205 11.28 9.82 20.26
N PRO A 206 10.25 10.16 19.45
CA PRO A 206 10.18 10.08 17.99
C PRO A 206 11.05 11.16 17.30
N HIS A 207 11.40 10.94 16.03
CA HIS A 207 12.27 11.85 15.26
C HIS A 207 11.53 13.03 14.59
N GLU A 208 10.27 13.25 14.95
CA GLU A 208 9.52 14.45 14.57
C GLU A 208 9.81 15.60 15.55
N PHE A 209 10.50 16.64 15.07
CA PHE A 209 10.80 17.85 15.85
C PHE A 209 11.26 18.99 14.95
N THR A 210 11.13 20.23 15.44
CA THR A 210 11.84 21.36 14.83
C THR A 210 13.26 21.42 15.39
N ALA A 211 14.27 21.39 14.52
CA ALA A 211 15.66 21.55 14.87
C ALA A 211 16.08 23.02 14.68
N VAL A 212 16.51 23.65 15.77
CA VAL A 212 16.95 25.04 15.81
C VAL A 212 18.48 25.06 15.92
N LEU A 213 19.14 25.28 14.78
CA LEU A 213 20.59 25.43 14.70
C LEU A 213 20.96 26.86 15.10
N LYS A 214 21.72 27.00 16.19
CA LYS A 214 22.28 28.27 16.65
C LYS A 214 23.79 28.28 16.42
N TRP A 215 24.26 29.30 15.73
CA TRP A 215 25.66 29.47 15.37
C TRP A 215 26.19 30.81 15.90
N LYS A 216 27.37 30.80 16.54
CA LYS A 216 28.08 32.00 16.98
C LYS A 216 29.46 32.12 16.33
N ARG A 217 29.67 33.18 15.54
CA ARG A 217 30.96 33.47 14.91
C ARG A 217 31.38 34.91 15.19
N GLY A 218 32.37 35.10 16.07
CA GLY A 218 32.79 36.42 16.52
C GLY A 218 31.68 37.14 17.30
N LYS A 219 31.26 38.33 16.83
CA LYS A 219 30.18 39.13 17.43
C LYS A 219 28.77 38.85 16.87
N ARG A 220 28.63 37.98 15.86
CA ARG A 220 27.34 37.68 15.21
C ARG A 220 26.82 36.29 15.64
N ALA A 221 25.53 36.23 15.94
CA ALA A 221 24.80 35.00 16.21
C ALA A 221 23.70 34.83 15.14
N GLU A 222 23.59 33.64 14.58
CA GLU A 222 22.58 33.26 13.58
C GLU A 222 21.77 32.08 14.11
N GLN A 223 20.47 32.07 13.82
CA GLN A 223 19.56 30.98 14.17
C GLN A 223 18.82 30.56 12.91
N HIS A 224 18.75 29.25 12.68
CA HIS A 224 18.04 28.65 11.57
C HIS A 224 17.20 27.49 12.07
N GLU A 225 15.98 27.39 11.56
CA GLU A 225 15.03 26.35 11.95
C GLU A 225 14.79 25.44 10.75
N THR A 226 14.79 24.13 10.99
CA THR A 226 14.42 23.14 9.98
C THR A 226 13.52 22.11 10.64
N LEU A 227 12.45 21.74 9.93
CA LEU A 227 11.57 20.69 10.39
C LEU A 227 12.21 19.34 10.07
N PHE A 228 12.29 18.48 11.07
CA PHE A 228 12.51 17.05 10.88
C PHE A 228 11.14 16.39 11.00
N VAL A 229 10.62 15.89 9.89
CA VAL A 229 9.46 15.00 9.83
C VAL A 229 9.98 13.64 9.46
N GLU A 230 9.55 12.62 10.19
CA GLU A 230 9.87 11.23 9.83
C GLU A 230 9.07 10.86 8.58
N ASN A 231 9.63 11.12 7.40
CA ASN A 231 9.18 10.43 6.19
C ASN A 231 9.77 9.02 6.27
N HIS A 232 8.90 8.02 6.39
CA HIS A 232 9.26 6.60 6.49
C HIS A 232 10.12 6.14 5.30
N ASP A 233 11.43 6.24 5.45
CA ASP A 233 12.45 5.51 4.69
C ASP A 233 13.41 4.88 5.72
N HIS A 234 12.99 3.75 6.29
CA HIS A 234 13.69 3.10 7.39
C HIS A 234 15.01 2.44 6.92
N GLN A 235 16.13 3.07 7.24
CA GLN A 235 17.27 2.33 7.77
C GLN A 235 17.27 2.57 9.28
N HIS A 236 17.26 1.52 10.10
CA HIS A 236 18.26 1.29 11.15
C HIS A 236 17.99 -0.03 11.92
N GLY A 237 19.07 -0.56 12.48
CA GLY A 237 19.18 -1.84 13.18
C GLY A 237 18.83 -1.75 14.68
N PRO A 238 19.04 -2.84 15.44
CA PRO A 238 18.11 -3.26 16.49
C PRO A 238 18.37 -2.63 17.87
N ALA A 239 17.27 -2.55 18.62
CA ALA A 239 17.13 -2.04 19.97
C ALA A 239 17.51 -3.05 21.07
N HIS A 240 17.84 -2.51 22.25
CA HIS A 240 17.61 -3.17 23.53
C HIS A 240 16.43 -2.50 24.25
N GLU A 241 15.63 -3.37 24.86
CA GLU A 241 14.37 -3.15 25.58
C GLU A 241 14.46 -2.12 26.70
N HIS A 242 13.42 -1.30 26.88
CA HIS A 242 12.82 -1.01 28.19
C HIS A 242 11.37 -0.53 28.03
N GLU A 243 10.51 -1.11 28.87
CA GLU A 243 9.10 -0.75 29.09
C GLU A 243 8.98 0.70 29.59
N ASP A 244 8.13 1.51 28.94
CA ASP A 244 7.09 2.31 29.59
C ASP A 244 6.23 3.04 28.56
N GLY A 245 4.92 3.07 28.82
CA GLY A 245 3.89 3.30 27.81
C GLY A 245 3.74 4.74 27.35
N HIS A 246 3.96 4.97 26.06
CA HIS A 246 3.40 6.10 25.32
C HIS A 246 2.84 5.63 23.98
N LYS A 247 1.57 5.97 23.74
CA LYS A 247 0.76 5.56 22.58
C LYS A 247 1.29 6.23 21.30
N HIS A 248 2.18 5.54 20.60
CA HIS A 248 2.46 5.81 19.19
C HIS A 248 1.50 4.97 18.31
N ALA A 249 1.29 5.41 17.07
CA ALA A 249 0.31 4.90 16.10
C ALA A 249 -0.07 3.43 16.33
N HIS A 250 -1.36 3.18 16.58
CA HIS A 250 -1.87 1.87 17.01
C HIS A 250 -1.58 0.76 15.99
N SER A 251 -0.43 0.08 16.11
CA SER A 251 -0.21 -1.18 15.41
C SER A 251 -1.22 -2.19 15.96
N ARG A 252 -2.18 -2.57 15.14
CA ARG A 252 -3.22 -3.53 15.53
C ARG A 252 -2.71 -4.93 15.26
N ASN A 253 -2.81 -5.80 16.25
CA ASN A 253 -2.63 -7.22 16.01
C ASN A 253 -3.85 -7.78 15.26
N PHE A 254 -3.67 -8.96 14.66
CA PHE A 254 -4.71 -9.58 13.86
C PHE A 254 -6.01 -9.84 14.65
N ALA A 255 -5.91 -10.18 15.95
CA ALA A 255 -7.07 -10.37 16.81
C ALA A 255 -7.91 -9.08 16.96
N ALA A 256 -7.26 -7.93 17.13
CA ALA A 256 -7.94 -6.63 17.21
C ALA A 256 -8.63 -6.28 15.88
N ILE A 257 -8.01 -6.58 14.74
CA ILE A 257 -8.61 -6.36 13.42
C ILE A 257 -9.84 -7.25 13.22
N LYS A 258 -9.77 -8.53 13.60
CA LYS A 258 -10.95 -9.43 13.57
C LYS A 258 -12.10 -8.87 14.40
N GLN A 259 -11.80 -8.36 15.60
CA GLN A 259 -12.81 -7.77 16.46
C GLN A 259 -13.41 -6.50 15.85
N LEU A 260 -12.59 -5.59 15.30
CA LEU A 260 -13.06 -4.39 14.60
C LEU A 260 -14.04 -4.77 13.48
N ILE A 261 -13.66 -5.71 12.62
CA ILE A 261 -14.50 -6.16 11.50
C ILE A 261 -15.77 -6.84 12.02
N ALA A 262 -15.67 -7.69 13.05
CA ALA A 262 -16.83 -8.40 13.60
C ALA A 262 -17.91 -7.46 14.14
N HIS A 263 -17.50 -6.40 14.87
CA HIS A 263 -18.42 -5.42 15.47
C HIS A 263 -18.94 -4.36 14.49
N SER A 264 -18.39 -4.28 13.28
CA SER A 264 -18.86 -3.35 12.25
C SER A 264 -20.27 -3.66 11.75
N ALA A 265 -20.90 -2.70 11.05
CA ALA A 265 -22.17 -2.89 10.35
C ALA A 265 -22.01 -3.36 8.89
N LEU A 266 -20.82 -3.84 8.52
CA LEU A 266 -20.54 -4.39 7.19
C LEU A 266 -21.36 -5.67 6.93
N SER A 267 -21.53 -6.02 5.66
CA SER A 267 -22.19 -7.28 5.28
C SER A 267 -21.39 -8.50 5.75
N ASP A 268 -22.06 -9.63 5.99
CA ASP A 268 -21.40 -10.87 6.40
C ASP A 268 -20.35 -11.32 5.38
N TRP A 269 -20.61 -11.11 4.10
CA TRP A 269 -19.67 -11.45 3.03
C TRP A 269 -18.41 -10.59 3.10
N VAL A 270 -18.54 -9.27 3.28
CA VAL A 270 -17.38 -8.38 3.45
C VAL A 270 -16.60 -8.76 4.71
N LYS A 271 -17.28 -8.96 5.85
CA LYS A 271 -16.62 -9.37 7.10
C LYS A 271 -15.80 -10.65 6.92
N GLN A 272 -16.42 -11.68 6.34
CA GLN A 272 -15.77 -12.97 6.11
C GLN A 272 -14.55 -12.83 5.19
N LYS A 273 -14.70 -12.10 4.07
CA LYS A 273 -13.63 -11.93 3.09
C LYS A 273 -12.49 -11.05 3.59
N SER A 274 -12.78 -9.94 4.27
CA SER A 274 -11.73 -9.11 4.87
C SER A 274 -10.91 -9.90 5.89
N VAL A 275 -11.56 -10.68 6.77
CA VAL A 275 -10.85 -11.54 7.72
C VAL A 275 -10.01 -12.61 7.01
N ALA A 276 -10.49 -13.18 5.91
CA ALA A 276 -9.74 -14.16 5.12
C ALA A 276 -8.48 -13.55 4.47
N VAL A 277 -8.57 -12.32 3.93
CA VAL A 277 -7.41 -11.59 3.39
C VAL A 277 -6.38 -11.33 4.50
N PHE A 278 -6.80 -10.79 5.66
CA PHE A 278 -5.90 -10.58 6.79
C PHE A 278 -5.30 -11.88 7.33
N GLN A 279 -6.05 -12.99 7.33
CA GLN A 279 -5.54 -14.30 7.76
C GLN A 279 -4.38 -14.76 6.87
N ARG A 280 -4.43 -14.51 5.56
CA ARG A 280 -3.34 -14.87 4.64
C ARG A 280 -2.06 -14.12 4.97
N ILE A 281 -2.20 -12.83 5.23
CA ILE A 281 -1.08 -11.98 5.65
C ILE A 281 -0.56 -12.44 7.01
N ALA A 282 -1.44 -12.66 8.00
CA ALA A 282 -1.06 -13.15 9.32
C ALA A 282 -0.31 -14.49 9.28
N VAL A 283 -0.71 -15.41 8.40
CA VAL A 283 -0.02 -16.70 8.22
C VAL A 283 1.37 -16.51 7.62
N ALA A 284 1.51 -15.63 6.62
CA ALA A 284 2.79 -15.33 6.00
C ALA A 284 3.75 -14.64 6.97
N GLU A 285 3.29 -13.56 7.61
CA GLU A 285 4.02 -12.83 8.65
C GLU A 285 4.40 -13.73 9.83
N GLY A 286 3.47 -14.57 10.28
CA GLY A 286 3.71 -15.53 11.37
C GLY A 286 4.85 -16.50 11.05
N LYS A 287 4.95 -16.98 9.81
CA LYS A 287 6.09 -17.83 9.39
C LYS A 287 7.40 -17.06 9.37
N ILE A 288 7.40 -15.83 8.87
CA ILE A 288 8.59 -14.97 8.77
C ILE A 288 9.13 -14.62 10.15
N HIS A 289 8.23 -14.34 11.09
CA HIS A 289 8.58 -13.94 12.45
C HIS A 289 8.59 -15.09 13.47
N GLY A 290 8.27 -16.33 13.06
CA GLY A 290 8.22 -17.50 13.94
C GLY A 290 7.10 -17.44 14.99
N LEU A 291 6.01 -16.73 14.70
CA LEU A 291 4.86 -16.53 15.58
C LEU A 291 3.61 -17.23 15.03
N PRO A 292 2.69 -17.69 15.89
CA PRO A 292 1.38 -18.12 15.44
C PRO A 292 0.61 -16.92 14.86
N PRO A 293 -0.24 -17.11 13.83
CA PRO A 293 -0.92 -16.01 13.12
C PRO A 293 -1.72 -15.07 14.05
N GLU A 294 -2.27 -15.60 15.13
CA GLU A 294 -3.08 -14.85 16.10
C GLU A 294 -2.26 -13.85 16.94
N GLN A 295 -0.95 -14.08 17.05
CA GLN A 295 -0.01 -13.25 17.82
C GLN A 295 0.79 -12.30 16.93
N VAL A 296 0.54 -12.29 15.62
CA VAL A 296 1.21 -11.38 14.69
C VAL A 296 0.76 -9.94 14.95
N HIS A 297 1.74 -9.08 15.21
CA HIS A 297 1.59 -7.64 15.18
C HIS A 297 1.91 -7.15 13.77
N PHE A 298 0.93 -6.55 13.10
CA PHE A 298 1.16 -5.98 11.79
C PHE A 298 1.80 -4.61 11.95
N HIS A 299 3.02 -4.48 11.46
CA HIS A 299 3.80 -3.24 11.54
C HIS A 299 3.44 -2.30 10.37
N GLU A 300 3.16 -2.87 9.19
CA GLU A 300 2.78 -2.13 7.99
C GLU A 300 1.30 -2.35 7.64
N VAL A 301 0.85 -3.60 7.70
CA VAL A 301 -0.53 -3.98 7.32
C VAL A 301 -1.57 -3.66 8.41
N GLY A 302 -1.12 -3.26 9.61
CA GLY A 302 -1.98 -2.95 10.76
C GLY A 302 -2.41 -1.49 10.84
N ALA A 303 -1.82 -0.66 9.98
CA ALA A 303 -2.12 0.75 9.85
C ALA A 303 -3.48 0.98 9.18
N VAL A 304 -4.00 2.19 9.36
CA VAL A 304 -5.36 2.56 8.93
C VAL A 304 -5.52 2.47 7.41
N ASP A 305 -4.50 2.85 6.65
CA ASP A 305 -4.41 2.73 5.19
C ASP A 305 -4.60 1.28 4.71
N SER A 306 -3.85 0.33 5.28
CA SER A 306 -3.94 -1.09 4.92
C SER A 306 -5.28 -1.71 5.29
N ILE A 307 -5.89 -1.27 6.39
CA ILE A 307 -7.24 -1.70 6.77
C ILE A 307 -8.27 -1.18 5.77
N VAL A 308 -8.19 0.10 5.41
CA VAL A 308 -9.05 0.71 4.40
C VAL A 308 -8.87 0.02 3.04
N ASP A 309 -7.65 -0.31 2.65
CA ASP A 309 -7.34 -1.00 1.40
C ASP A 309 -7.97 -2.40 1.32
N ILE A 310 -7.80 -3.21 2.37
CA ILE A 310 -8.32 -4.59 2.39
C ILE A 310 -9.84 -4.61 2.50
N VAL A 311 -10.39 -3.84 3.45
CA VAL A 311 -11.84 -3.80 3.68
C VAL A 311 -12.53 -3.11 2.50
N GLY A 312 -11.96 -2.01 2.00
CA GLY A 312 -12.40 -1.31 0.81
C GLY A 312 -12.38 -2.22 -0.43
N GLY A 313 -11.31 -2.96 -0.67
CA GLY A 313 -11.24 -3.93 -1.77
C GLY A 313 -12.38 -4.96 -1.72
N CYS A 314 -12.72 -5.45 -0.52
CA CYS A 314 -13.87 -6.35 -0.32
C CYS A 314 -15.18 -5.63 -0.65
N ILE A 315 -15.43 -4.45 -0.10
CA ILE A 315 -16.65 -3.66 -0.36
C ILE A 315 -16.81 -3.38 -1.86
N ALA A 316 -15.74 -2.98 -2.54
CA ALA A 316 -15.77 -2.69 -3.97
C ALA A 316 -16.16 -3.93 -4.79
N LEU A 317 -15.64 -5.12 -4.47
CA LEU A 317 -16.06 -6.37 -5.09
C LEU A 317 -17.52 -6.73 -4.80
N GLU A 318 -18.00 -6.48 -3.58
CA GLU A 318 -19.41 -6.69 -3.24
C GLU A 318 -20.33 -5.75 -4.05
N LEU A 319 -19.97 -4.48 -4.16
CA LEU A 319 -20.72 -3.48 -4.94
C LEU A 319 -20.72 -3.80 -6.44
N LEU A 320 -19.68 -4.47 -6.95
CA LEU A 320 -19.63 -5.01 -8.31
C LEU A 320 -20.48 -6.27 -8.51
N GLY A 321 -21.13 -6.79 -7.47
CA GLY A 321 -21.98 -7.97 -7.54
C GLY A 321 -21.23 -9.29 -7.35
N LYS A 322 -20.03 -9.25 -6.74
CA LYS A 322 -19.20 -10.43 -6.41
C LYS A 322 -18.89 -11.28 -7.66
N PRO A 323 -18.35 -10.66 -8.72
CA PRO A 323 -18.04 -11.39 -9.95
C PRO A 323 -16.96 -12.46 -9.68
N PRO A 324 -16.96 -13.57 -10.44
CA PRO A 324 -15.79 -14.45 -10.51
C PRO A 324 -14.56 -13.63 -10.91
N VAL A 325 -13.42 -13.86 -10.25
CA VAL A 325 -12.20 -13.10 -10.50
C VAL A 325 -11.14 -14.00 -11.14
N LEU A 326 -10.69 -13.60 -12.32
CA LEU A 326 -9.57 -14.19 -13.04
C LEU A 326 -8.41 -13.19 -13.05
N ALA A 327 -7.18 -13.67 -13.19
CA ALA A 327 -6.04 -12.78 -13.28
C ALA A 327 -4.97 -13.25 -14.27
N GLY A 328 -4.23 -12.29 -14.83
CA GLY A 328 -3.00 -12.54 -15.57
C GLY A 328 -1.88 -13.12 -14.71
N PRO A 329 -0.77 -13.57 -15.33
CA PRO A 329 0.44 -13.92 -14.61
C PRO A 329 0.89 -12.78 -13.67
N VAL A 330 1.30 -13.12 -12.45
CA VAL A 330 1.75 -12.14 -11.46
C VAL A 330 3.18 -11.71 -11.80
N ILE A 331 3.41 -10.40 -11.91
CA ILE A 331 4.72 -9.82 -12.22
C ILE A 331 5.20 -8.95 -11.07
N GLU A 332 6.42 -9.23 -10.60
CA GLU A 332 7.10 -8.52 -9.52
C GLU A 332 8.36 -7.81 -10.01
N GLY A 333 8.81 -6.79 -9.28
CA GLY A 333 10.11 -6.16 -9.51
C GLY A 333 11.28 -6.95 -8.94
N THR A 334 12.41 -6.27 -8.78
CA THR A 334 13.66 -6.77 -8.22
C THR A 334 14.28 -5.73 -7.29
N GLY A 335 15.32 -6.11 -6.55
CA GLY A 335 16.06 -5.18 -5.69
C GLY A 335 15.67 -5.31 -4.23
N PHE A 336 15.50 -4.18 -3.55
CA PHE A 336 15.22 -4.14 -2.12
C PHE A 336 14.22 -3.04 -1.79
N ILE A 337 13.38 -3.29 -0.78
CA ILE A 337 12.53 -2.30 -0.13
C ILE A 337 13.04 -2.00 1.28
N HIS A 338 12.71 -0.80 1.75
CA HIS A 338 12.85 -0.41 3.15
C HIS A 338 11.49 -0.55 3.83
N CYS A 339 11.45 -1.34 4.90
CA CYS A 339 10.28 -1.65 5.69
C CYS A 339 10.57 -1.40 7.18
N ALA A 340 9.55 -1.47 8.03
CA ALA A 340 9.72 -1.34 9.49
C ALA A 340 10.73 -2.35 10.08
N HIS A 341 10.99 -3.45 9.37
CA HIS A 341 11.94 -4.50 9.75
C HIS A 341 13.32 -4.35 9.08
N GLY A 342 13.61 -3.19 8.51
CA GLY A 342 14.86 -2.87 7.85
C GLY A 342 14.78 -3.05 6.34
N ARG A 343 15.84 -3.60 5.72
CA ARG A 343 15.94 -3.70 4.26
C ARG A 343 15.64 -5.12 3.79
N PHE A 344 14.52 -5.31 3.10
CA PHE A 344 14.07 -6.62 2.62
C PHE A 344 14.27 -6.76 1.10
N PRO A 345 14.56 -7.98 0.60
CA PRO A 345 14.67 -8.23 -0.84
C PRO A 345 13.28 -8.12 -1.50
N ILE A 346 13.27 -7.78 -2.79
CA ILE A 346 12.08 -7.90 -3.65
C ILE A 346 12.24 -9.19 -4.48
N PRO A 347 11.25 -10.11 -4.45
CA PRO A 347 9.93 -9.97 -3.84
C PRO A 347 9.98 -10.02 -2.31
N ALA A 348 9.14 -9.24 -1.64
CA ALA A 348 9.11 -9.20 -0.18
C ALA A 348 8.82 -10.61 0.40
N PRO A 349 9.44 -10.99 1.54
CA PRO A 349 9.20 -12.30 2.15
C PRO A 349 7.71 -12.61 2.39
N ALA A 350 6.94 -11.63 2.85
CA ALA A 350 5.49 -11.79 3.08
C ALA A 350 4.75 -12.06 1.77
N THR A 351 5.05 -11.30 0.71
CA THR A 351 4.51 -11.52 -0.65
C THR A 351 4.80 -12.95 -1.13
N LEU A 352 6.05 -13.43 -0.99
CA LEU A 352 6.41 -14.79 -1.41
C LEU A 352 5.66 -15.87 -0.63
N GLU A 353 5.55 -15.73 0.70
CA GLU A 353 4.82 -16.69 1.53
C GLU A 353 3.33 -16.75 1.18
N ILE A 354 2.71 -15.60 0.90
CA ILE A 354 1.30 -15.52 0.47
C ILE A 354 1.09 -16.23 -0.87
N LEU A 355 1.91 -15.91 -1.87
CA LEU A 355 1.81 -16.51 -3.21
C LEU A 355 2.09 -18.01 -3.18
N SER A 356 3.12 -18.43 -2.43
CA SER A 356 3.48 -19.84 -2.20
C SER A 356 2.34 -20.62 -1.56
N GLY A 357 1.66 -20.04 -0.56
CA GLY A 357 0.52 -20.64 0.13
C GLY A 357 -0.66 -21.00 -0.80
N ARG A 358 -0.77 -20.36 -1.96
CA ARG A 358 -1.77 -20.65 -3.00
C ARG A 358 -1.21 -21.22 -4.29
N LYS A 359 0.09 -21.54 -4.31
CA LYS A 359 0.81 -22.03 -5.50
C LYS A 359 0.65 -21.10 -6.70
N ILE A 360 0.65 -19.79 -6.45
CA ILE A 360 0.51 -18.77 -7.49
C ILE A 360 1.87 -18.57 -8.17
N PRO A 361 1.98 -18.76 -9.49
CA PRO A 361 3.23 -18.53 -10.21
C PRO A 361 3.57 -17.04 -10.23
N LEU A 362 4.86 -16.73 -10.06
CA LEU A 362 5.41 -15.38 -10.06
C LEU A 362 6.50 -15.26 -11.15
N THR A 363 6.50 -14.14 -11.85
CA THR A 363 7.60 -13.74 -12.75
C THR A 363 8.20 -12.43 -12.23
N GLN A 364 9.50 -12.22 -12.40
CA GLN A 364 10.14 -10.95 -12.08
C GLN A 364 10.49 -10.15 -13.33
N CYS A 365 10.61 -8.84 -13.17
CA CYS A 365 11.07 -7.90 -14.20
C CYS A 365 12.07 -6.89 -13.64
N ASP A 366 12.73 -6.13 -14.52
CA ASP A 366 13.83 -5.21 -14.16
C ASP A 366 13.38 -3.92 -13.46
N GLU A 367 12.13 -3.82 -12.99
CA GLU A 367 11.71 -2.70 -12.14
C GLU A 367 12.41 -2.80 -10.78
N PRO A 368 13.08 -1.74 -10.30
CA PRO A 368 13.87 -1.78 -9.07
C PRO A 368 13.02 -1.54 -7.80
N HIS A 369 11.71 -1.76 -7.89
CA HIS A 369 10.73 -1.46 -6.86
C HIS A 369 9.71 -2.59 -6.76
N GLU A 370 9.10 -2.73 -5.59
CA GLU A 370 8.00 -3.67 -5.40
C GLU A 370 6.79 -3.23 -6.25
N LEU A 371 6.28 -4.17 -7.03
CA LEU A 371 5.08 -4.07 -7.86
C LEU A 371 3.90 -4.82 -7.21
N VAL A 372 4.15 -5.93 -6.52
CA VAL A 372 3.10 -6.68 -5.81
C VAL A 372 3.34 -6.58 -4.30
N THR A 373 2.60 -5.65 -3.69
CA THR A 373 2.62 -5.48 -2.23
C THR A 373 2.07 -6.72 -1.51
N PRO A 374 2.39 -6.94 -0.22
CA PRO A 374 1.78 -8.01 0.57
C PRO A 374 0.24 -7.96 0.56
N THR A 375 -0.33 -6.75 0.61
CA THR A 375 -1.78 -6.51 0.50
C THR A 375 -2.31 -6.97 -0.87
N GLY A 376 -1.67 -6.56 -1.97
CA GLY A 376 -2.03 -6.98 -3.31
C GLY A 376 -1.96 -8.50 -3.49
N ALA A 377 -0.87 -9.12 -3.01
CA ALA A 377 -0.71 -10.58 -3.03
C ALA A 377 -1.82 -11.31 -2.26
N ALA A 378 -2.23 -10.78 -1.10
CA ALA A 378 -3.30 -11.36 -0.29
C ALA A 378 -4.67 -11.26 -0.97
N LEU A 379 -4.95 -10.12 -1.62
CA LEU A 379 -6.16 -9.92 -2.44
C LEU A 379 -6.20 -10.92 -3.59
N LEU A 380 -5.10 -11.10 -4.33
CA LEU A 380 -4.99 -12.10 -5.38
C LEU A 380 -5.22 -13.52 -4.84
N ALA A 381 -4.55 -13.86 -3.74
CA ALA A 381 -4.61 -15.18 -3.13
C ALA A 381 -6.01 -15.56 -2.62
N GLU A 382 -6.80 -14.57 -2.19
CA GLU A 382 -8.16 -14.76 -1.70
C GLU A 382 -9.22 -14.78 -2.82
N PHE A 383 -9.14 -13.86 -3.78
CA PHE A 383 -10.24 -13.63 -4.71
C PHE A 383 -10.05 -14.30 -6.07
N VAL A 384 -8.82 -14.51 -6.54
CA VAL A 384 -8.58 -15.04 -7.88
C VAL A 384 -8.82 -16.56 -7.92
N GLU A 385 -9.69 -16.98 -8.82
CA GLU A 385 -10.04 -18.39 -9.04
C GLU A 385 -9.00 -19.11 -9.90
N SER A 386 -8.48 -18.43 -10.93
CA SER A 386 -7.39 -18.95 -11.75
C SER A 386 -6.52 -17.86 -12.35
N PHE A 387 -5.26 -18.22 -12.60
CA PHE A 387 -4.23 -17.36 -13.17
C PHE A 387 -3.90 -17.82 -14.60
N GLY A 388 -3.93 -16.89 -15.55
CA GLY A 388 -3.66 -17.17 -16.95
C GLY A 388 -3.91 -15.98 -17.86
N VAL A 389 -3.52 -16.11 -19.12
CA VAL A 389 -3.84 -15.10 -20.14
C VAL A 389 -5.35 -14.98 -20.31
N MET A 390 -5.82 -13.77 -20.61
CA MET A 390 -7.24 -13.50 -20.88
C MET A 390 -7.70 -14.32 -22.10
N ARG A 391 -8.58 -15.29 -21.91
CA ARG A 391 -9.17 -16.13 -22.96
C ARG A 391 -10.68 -16.12 -22.84
N ASP A 392 -11.36 -16.18 -23.97
CA ASP A 392 -12.81 -16.38 -24.02
C ASP A 392 -13.61 -15.35 -23.21
N LEU A 393 -13.13 -14.09 -23.22
CA LEU A 393 -13.74 -12.96 -22.52
C LEU A 393 -13.90 -11.80 -23.49
N VAL A 394 -15.10 -11.22 -23.55
CA VAL A 394 -15.38 -9.98 -24.29
C VAL A 394 -15.42 -8.82 -23.30
N PRO A 395 -14.48 -7.85 -23.35
CA PRO A 395 -14.47 -6.69 -22.47
C PRO A 395 -15.76 -5.87 -22.60
N ALA A 396 -16.44 -5.63 -21.48
CA ALA A 396 -17.60 -4.74 -21.40
C ALA A 396 -17.23 -3.38 -20.77
N LYS A 397 -16.36 -3.38 -19.76
CA LYS A 397 -15.77 -2.18 -19.16
C LYS A 397 -14.31 -2.42 -18.81
N ILE A 398 -13.52 -1.35 -18.86
CA ILE A 398 -12.09 -1.37 -18.52
C ILE A 398 -11.85 -0.22 -17.54
N GLY A 399 -11.24 -0.52 -16.41
CA GLY A 399 -10.88 0.43 -15.37
C GLY A 399 -9.39 0.33 -15.06
N TYR A 400 -8.79 1.46 -14.71
CA TYR A 400 -7.38 1.57 -14.37
C TYR A 400 -7.21 2.15 -12.97
N GLY A 401 -6.52 1.42 -12.09
CA GLY A 401 -6.09 1.89 -10.79
C GLY A 401 -4.64 2.34 -10.82
N LEU A 402 -4.38 3.58 -10.43
CA LEU A 402 -3.06 4.20 -10.57
C LEU A 402 -2.22 4.04 -9.30
N GLY A 403 -0.97 3.57 -9.44
CA GLY A 403 -0.01 3.53 -8.35
C GLY A 403 0.68 4.88 -8.13
N THR A 404 1.37 5.02 -7.00
CA THR A 404 2.12 6.24 -6.63
C THR A 404 3.50 6.32 -7.29
N ARG A 405 4.18 5.18 -7.47
CA ARG A 405 5.55 5.11 -7.98
C ARG A 405 5.62 5.36 -9.49
N GLU A 406 6.75 5.89 -9.93
CA GLU A 406 7.12 5.95 -11.34
C GLU A 406 7.98 4.74 -11.70
N ASN A 407 7.51 3.96 -12.67
CA ASN A 407 8.18 2.75 -13.15
C ASN A 407 9.00 3.08 -14.41
N ARG A 408 10.08 2.33 -14.65
CA ARG A 408 11.04 2.61 -15.73
C ARG A 408 10.62 2.03 -17.09
N THR A 409 10.00 0.86 -17.08
CA THR A 409 9.74 0.01 -18.25
C THR A 409 8.27 -0.13 -18.58
N ARG A 410 7.38 0.29 -17.68
CA ARG A 410 5.92 0.11 -17.76
C ARG A 410 5.19 1.20 -16.99
N PRO A 411 3.92 1.51 -17.30
CA PRO A 411 3.10 2.39 -16.47
C PRO A 411 2.74 1.71 -15.15
N ASN A 412 2.84 2.42 -14.03
CA ASN A 412 2.42 1.91 -12.71
C ASN A 412 0.88 1.93 -12.57
N VAL A 413 0.23 0.97 -13.22
CA VAL A 413 -1.24 0.86 -13.26
C VAL A 413 -1.68 -0.60 -13.17
N LEU A 414 -2.77 -0.83 -12.44
CA LEU A 414 -3.53 -2.08 -12.48
C LEU A 414 -4.68 -1.91 -13.46
N ARG A 415 -4.81 -2.84 -14.41
CA ARG A 415 -5.96 -2.85 -15.33
C ARG A 415 -6.97 -3.89 -14.89
N ALA A 416 -8.19 -3.45 -14.59
CA ALA A 416 -9.33 -4.30 -14.30
C ALA A 416 -10.28 -4.30 -15.51
N ILE A 417 -10.76 -5.47 -15.92
CA ILE A 417 -11.64 -5.63 -17.07
C ILE A 417 -12.87 -6.40 -16.63
N LEU A 418 -14.03 -5.74 -16.68
CA LEU A 418 -15.31 -6.42 -16.50
C LEU A 418 -15.74 -6.96 -17.86
N ALA A 419 -15.86 -8.27 -17.99
CA ALA A 419 -16.07 -8.95 -19.27
C ALA A 419 -17.24 -9.95 -19.22
N GLU A 420 -17.86 -10.19 -20.37
CA GLU A 420 -18.77 -11.33 -20.55
C GLU A 420 -17.95 -12.55 -20.98
N SER A 421 -18.17 -13.69 -20.32
CA SER A 421 -17.64 -14.97 -20.77
C SER A 421 -18.23 -15.36 -22.12
N THR A 422 -17.37 -15.70 -23.08
CA THR A 422 -17.75 -16.44 -24.28
C THR A 422 -17.64 -17.95 -24.05
N ALA A 423 -16.94 -18.40 -22.99
CA ALA A 423 -17.05 -19.78 -22.53
C ALA A 423 -18.50 -20.01 -22.07
N GLY A 424 -19.24 -20.81 -22.83
CA GLY A 424 -20.68 -21.05 -22.67
C GLY A 424 -21.59 -20.35 -23.70
N LYS A 425 -21.07 -19.48 -24.59
CA LYS A 425 -21.78 -19.16 -25.84
C LYS A 425 -21.40 -20.21 -26.88
N HIS A 426 -21.91 -21.42 -26.66
CA HIS A 426 -22.09 -22.34 -27.76
C HIS A 426 -23.25 -21.78 -28.59
N ASP A 427 -22.94 -21.28 -29.78
CA ASP A 427 -23.97 -21.08 -30.79
C ASP A 427 -24.20 -22.42 -31.51
N TRP A 428 -25.09 -22.42 -32.51
CA TRP A 428 -25.32 -23.61 -33.32
C TRP A 428 -24.11 -23.98 -34.19
N GLU A 429 -23.05 -23.14 -34.25
CA GLU A 429 -21.85 -23.37 -35.04
C GLU A 429 -20.72 -24.03 -34.22
N THR A 430 -20.65 -23.82 -32.90
CA THR A 430 -19.54 -24.31 -32.06
C THR A 430 -19.95 -24.80 -30.67
N ASP A 431 -19.56 -26.03 -30.33
CA ASP A 431 -19.77 -26.65 -29.00
C ASP A 431 -18.44 -27.20 -28.43
N THR A 432 -18.36 -27.44 -27.12
CA THR A 432 -17.19 -28.04 -26.46
C THR A 432 -17.61 -29.06 -25.41
N ILE A 433 -17.14 -30.30 -25.57
CA ILE A 433 -17.37 -31.42 -24.65
C ILE A 433 -16.05 -31.93 -24.09
N ALA A 434 -16.08 -32.48 -22.88
CA ALA A 434 -14.97 -33.23 -22.32
C ALA A 434 -15.01 -34.68 -22.80
N VAL A 435 -13.82 -35.23 -23.09
CA VAL A 435 -13.59 -36.64 -23.41
C VAL A 435 -12.77 -37.24 -22.27
N LEU A 436 -13.37 -38.13 -21.50
CA LEU A 436 -12.70 -38.83 -20.40
C LEU A 436 -12.41 -40.26 -20.83
N GLU A 437 -11.16 -40.70 -20.64
CA GLU A 437 -10.67 -41.98 -21.14
C GLU A 437 -9.92 -42.76 -20.07
N THR A 438 -10.18 -44.07 -19.97
CA THR A 438 -9.41 -44.97 -19.10
C THR A 438 -9.28 -46.37 -19.71
N ASN A 439 -8.11 -46.99 -19.51
CA ASN A 439 -7.79 -48.32 -20.00
C ASN A 439 -8.01 -49.37 -18.90
N LEU A 440 -8.82 -50.38 -19.18
CA LEU A 440 -9.24 -51.39 -18.20
C LEU A 440 -8.94 -52.81 -18.72
N ASP A 441 -8.10 -53.59 -18.02
CA ASP A 441 -7.73 -54.98 -18.35
C ASP A 441 -8.09 -56.01 -17.27
N ASP A 442 -8.71 -55.57 -16.18
CA ASP A 442 -9.05 -56.37 -15.00
C ASP A 442 -10.52 -56.24 -14.58
N ILE A 443 -11.37 -55.74 -15.47
CA ILE A 443 -12.81 -55.54 -15.26
C ILE A 443 -13.65 -56.45 -16.17
N THR A 444 -14.82 -56.87 -15.71
CA THR A 444 -15.73 -57.70 -16.51
C THR A 444 -16.67 -56.87 -17.38
N ALA A 445 -17.16 -57.47 -18.46
CA ALA A 445 -18.12 -56.83 -19.36
C ALA A 445 -19.46 -56.47 -18.67
N GLU A 446 -19.87 -57.22 -17.65
CA GLU A 446 -21.08 -56.94 -16.87
C GLU A 446 -20.96 -55.62 -16.07
N ILE A 447 -19.78 -55.36 -15.47
CA ILE A 447 -19.53 -54.10 -14.75
C ILE A 447 -19.48 -52.94 -15.73
N LEU A 448 -18.81 -53.10 -16.87
CA LEU A 448 -18.77 -52.09 -17.92
C LEU A 448 -20.17 -51.76 -18.45
N GLY A 449 -21.00 -52.77 -18.71
CA GLY A 449 -22.39 -52.57 -19.12
C GLY A 449 -23.20 -51.80 -18.07
N GLY A 450 -23.07 -52.18 -16.80
CA GLY A 450 -23.73 -51.46 -15.70
C GLY A 450 -23.22 -50.02 -15.51
N PHE A 451 -21.94 -49.76 -15.79
CA PHE A 451 -21.37 -48.41 -15.76
C PHE A 451 -21.97 -47.53 -16.86
N VAL A 452 -22.11 -48.03 -18.09
CA VAL A 452 -22.71 -47.29 -19.21
C VAL A 452 -24.09 -46.77 -18.84
N GLU A 453 -24.97 -47.64 -18.31
CA GLU A 453 -26.32 -47.26 -17.91
C GLU A 453 -26.30 -46.18 -16.81
N LYS A 454 -25.42 -46.34 -15.80
CA LYS A 454 -25.27 -45.36 -14.71
C LYS A 454 -24.76 -44.00 -15.20
N ALA A 455 -23.75 -43.99 -16.06
CA ALA A 455 -23.14 -42.77 -16.57
C ALA A 455 -24.12 -42.00 -17.47
N LEU A 456 -24.85 -42.69 -18.36
CA LEU A 456 -25.91 -42.08 -19.17
C LEU A 456 -27.04 -41.52 -18.29
N ALA A 457 -27.50 -42.28 -17.29
CA ALA A 457 -28.52 -41.80 -16.35
C ALA A 457 -28.04 -40.60 -15.51
N ALA A 458 -26.74 -40.48 -15.28
CA ALA A 458 -26.12 -39.35 -14.59
C ALA A 458 -25.89 -38.12 -15.48
N GLY A 459 -26.20 -38.20 -16.78
CA GLY A 459 -26.13 -37.08 -17.73
C GLY A 459 -24.91 -37.09 -18.66
N ALA A 460 -24.23 -38.23 -18.85
CA ALA A 460 -23.21 -38.33 -19.89
C ALA A 460 -23.86 -38.15 -21.26
N LEU A 461 -23.16 -37.45 -22.17
CA LEU A 461 -23.62 -37.23 -23.55
C LEU A 461 -23.53 -38.52 -24.35
N GLU A 462 -22.43 -39.26 -24.18
CA GLU A 462 -22.23 -40.57 -24.77
C GLU A 462 -21.22 -41.37 -23.94
N VAL A 463 -21.36 -42.70 -23.95
CA VAL A 463 -20.41 -43.63 -23.34
C VAL A 463 -20.21 -44.80 -24.28
N PHE A 464 -18.96 -45.11 -24.60
CA PHE A 464 -18.65 -46.23 -25.49
C PHE A 464 -17.37 -46.96 -25.08
N HIS A 465 -17.20 -48.15 -25.64
CA HIS A 465 -16.08 -49.04 -25.40
C HIS A 465 -15.30 -49.28 -26.67
N THR A 466 -13.98 -49.17 -26.61
CA THR A 466 -13.08 -49.57 -27.70
C THR A 466 -12.25 -50.77 -27.26
N PRO A 467 -12.31 -51.92 -27.94
CA PRO A 467 -11.45 -53.06 -27.60
C PRO A 467 -9.99 -52.72 -27.92
N ILE A 468 -9.10 -52.93 -26.96
CA ILE A 468 -7.67 -52.60 -27.08
C ILE A 468 -6.81 -53.78 -26.62
N GLN A 469 -5.55 -53.78 -27.05
CA GLN A 469 -4.53 -54.72 -26.58
C GLN A 469 -3.66 -54.04 -25.52
N MET A 470 -3.52 -54.64 -24.35
CA MET A 470 -2.73 -54.10 -23.25
C MET A 470 -1.50 -54.97 -22.94
N LYS A 471 -0.62 -54.44 -22.08
CA LYS A 471 0.61 -55.12 -21.61
C LYS A 471 0.30 -56.50 -21.04
N LYS A 472 1.31 -57.38 -20.98
CA LYS A 472 1.17 -58.78 -20.55
C LYS A 472 0.18 -59.59 -21.42
N ASN A 473 0.04 -59.17 -22.68
CA ASN A 473 -0.83 -59.81 -23.67
C ASN A 473 -2.30 -59.90 -23.23
N ARG A 474 -2.78 -58.91 -22.45
CA ARG A 474 -4.15 -58.88 -21.93
C ARG A 474 -5.07 -58.16 -22.91
N PRO A 475 -6.21 -58.77 -23.30
CA PRO A 475 -7.29 -58.02 -23.93
C PRO A 475 -7.84 -57.02 -22.91
N GLY A 476 -8.03 -55.77 -23.33
CA GLY A 476 -8.55 -54.70 -22.48
C GLY A 476 -9.60 -53.86 -23.22
N VAL A 477 -10.17 -52.91 -22.49
CA VAL A 477 -11.18 -51.97 -22.98
C VAL A 477 -10.71 -50.55 -22.68
N LEU A 478 -10.71 -49.69 -23.69
CA LEU A 478 -10.70 -48.25 -23.51
C LEU A 478 -12.15 -47.81 -23.31
N LEU A 479 -12.47 -47.37 -22.10
CA LEU A 479 -13.74 -46.75 -21.76
C LEU A 479 -13.65 -45.26 -22.06
N THR A 480 -14.57 -44.75 -22.88
CA THR A 480 -14.67 -43.33 -23.23
C THR A 480 -16.02 -42.77 -22.79
N VAL A 481 -15.98 -41.65 -22.06
CA VAL A 481 -17.16 -40.89 -21.61
C VAL A 481 -17.10 -39.49 -22.20
N LEU A 482 -18.12 -39.11 -22.97
CA LEU A 482 -18.35 -37.75 -23.44
C LEU A 482 -19.30 -37.04 -22.47
N CYS A 483 -18.92 -35.86 -21.99
CA CYS A 483 -19.73 -35.10 -21.02
C CYS A 483 -19.54 -33.59 -21.17
N PRO A 484 -20.45 -32.76 -20.62
CA PRO A 484 -20.20 -31.33 -20.49
C PRO A 484 -18.93 -31.08 -19.69
N THR A 485 -18.14 -30.08 -20.08
CA THR A 485 -16.86 -29.76 -19.43
C THR A 485 -16.99 -29.47 -17.92
N ILE A 486 -18.10 -28.86 -17.50
CA ILE A 486 -18.40 -28.58 -16.09
C ILE A 486 -18.65 -29.84 -15.24
N ASP A 487 -19.04 -30.95 -15.87
CA ASP A 487 -19.32 -32.22 -15.21
C ASP A 487 -18.12 -33.19 -15.25
N ALA A 488 -16.97 -32.77 -15.82
CA ALA A 488 -15.81 -33.64 -16.00
C ALA A 488 -15.34 -34.27 -14.68
N ASP A 489 -15.24 -33.48 -13.60
CA ASP A 489 -14.82 -33.99 -12.28
C ASP A 489 -15.82 -35.00 -11.69
N LYS A 490 -17.12 -34.74 -11.87
CA LYS A 490 -18.20 -35.65 -11.45
C LYS A 490 -18.09 -37.00 -12.16
N PHE A 491 -17.84 -37.01 -13.47
CA PHE A 491 -17.69 -38.25 -14.24
C PHE A 491 -16.35 -38.95 -13.96
N CYS A 492 -15.26 -38.21 -13.76
CA CYS A 492 -14.00 -38.77 -13.27
C CYS A 492 -14.20 -39.50 -11.94
N GLU A 493 -14.91 -38.90 -10.98
CA GLU A 493 -15.21 -39.55 -9.71
C GLU A 493 -16.08 -40.80 -9.89
N LEU A 494 -17.08 -40.74 -10.79
CA LEU A 494 -17.93 -41.89 -11.11
C LEU A 494 -17.14 -43.04 -11.74
N MET A 495 -16.14 -42.75 -12.59
CA MET A 495 -15.28 -43.76 -13.22
C MET A 495 -14.31 -44.42 -12.22
N LEU A 496 -13.96 -43.73 -11.14
CA LEU A 496 -13.01 -44.21 -10.12
C LEU A 496 -13.67 -45.00 -8.99
N ARG A 497 -15.01 -44.94 -8.86
CA ARG A 497 -15.80 -45.65 -7.83
C ARG A 497 -16.31 -46.98 -8.34
#